data_AF-A0A7G2N2N8-F1
#
_entry.id   AF-A0A7G2N2N8-F1
#
_cell.length_a   1.000
_cell.length_b   1.000
_cell.length_c   1.000
_cell.angle_alpha   90.00
_cell.angle_beta   90.00
_cell.angle_gamma   90.00
#
_symmetry.space_group_name_H-M   'P 1'
#
loop_
_entity.id
_entity.type
_entity.pdbx_description
1 polymer ?
#
loop_
_entity_poly.entity_id
_entity_poly.type
_entity_poly.pdbx_seq_one_letter_code
_entity_poly.pdbx_strand_id
1 'polypeptide(L)'
;MSDSEKLNRIRRLNRCVDRLKNVMYSVYDLNFVQFKSAGSNQWSGRVKSSQFDTHYQQATQQLARVAPEIEEAISTCRSKMYSLAWSIEDPGKKVQALAMVTFL
;
A
#
# COMPACT_ATOMS: atom_id res chain seq x y z
N MET A 1 -5.43 28.04 -6.00
CA MET A 1 -4.14 27.34 -5.77
C MET A 1 -3.25 27.59 -6.97
N SER A 2 -2.10 28.21 -6.75
CA SER A 2 -1.08 28.48 -7.75
C SER A 2 -0.46 27.19 -8.29
N ASP A 3 0.20 27.28 -9.44
CA ASP A 3 0.90 26.13 -10.03
C ASP A 3 2.05 25.62 -9.17
N SER A 4 2.72 26.50 -8.43
CA SER A 4 3.74 26.12 -7.44
C SER A 4 3.13 25.29 -6.30
N GLU A 5 1.95 25.67 -5.82
CA GLU A 5 1.24 24.90 -4.79
C GLU A 5 0.73 23.56 -5.32
N LYS A 6 0.19 23.51 -6.54
CA LYS A 6 -0.24 22.27 -7.21
C LYS A 6 0.95 21.29 -7.33
N LEU A 7 2.08 21.77 -7.86
CA LEU A 7 3.31 20.99 -8.01
C LEU A 7 3.83 20.48 -6.65
N ASN A 8 3.82 21.32 -5.61
CA ASN A 8 4.24 20.89 -4.28
C ASN A 8 3.30 19.82 -3.70
N ARG A 9 2.00 19.92 -3.98
CA ARG A 9 1.02 18.91 -3.58
C ARG A 9 1.24 17.58 -4.30
N ILE A 10 1.58 17.60 -5.59
CA ILE A 10 1.97 16.41 -6.36
C ILE A 10 3.21 15.75 -5.73
N ARG A 11 4.24 16.52 -5.36
CA ARG A 11 5.43 15.97 -4.67
C ARG A 11 5.10 15.31 -3.32
N ARG A 12 4.16 15.86 -2.56
CA ARG A 12 3.70 15.26 -1.29
C ARG A 12 2.94 13.96 -1.54
N LEU A 13 2.08 13.92 -2.56
CA LEU A 13 1.36 12.71 -2.96
C LEU A 13 2.32 11.63 -3.48
N ASN A 14 3.34 11.99 -4.26
CA ASN A 14 4.37 11.03 -4.73
C ASN A 14 5.05 10.33 -3.55
N ARG A 15 5.52 11.10 -2.57
CA ARG A 15 6.12 10.54 -1.35
C ARG A 15 5.15 9.67 -0.55
N CYS A 16 3.86 9.97 -0.60
CA CYS A 16 2.83 9.13 0.02
C CYS A 16 2.72 7.78 -0.72
N VAL A 17 2.71 7.79 -2.06
CA VAL A 17 2.73 6.58 -2.88
C VAL A 17 3.98 5.74 -2.59
N ASP A 18 5.16 6.34 -2.51
CA ASP A 18 6.40 5.63 -2.20
C ASP A 18 6.33 4.92 -0.83
N ARG A 19 5.79 5.61 0.18
CA ARG A 19 5.58 5.01 1.51
C ARG A 19 4.56 3.87 1.48
N LEU A 20 3.47 4.03 0.75
CA LEU A 20 2.45 2.99 0.60
C LEU A 20 3.01 1.75 -0.11
N LYS A 21 3.81 1.92 -1.16
CA LYS A 21 4.51 0.80 -1.82
C LYS A 21 5.43 0.07 -0.86
N ASN A 22 6.21 0.78 -0.04
CA ASN A 22 7.05 0.15 0.96
C ASN A 22 6.25 -0.67 1.98
N VAL A 23 5.11 -0.14 2.44
CA VAL A 23 4.21 -0.90 3.33
C VAL A 23 3.66 -2.13 2.62
N MET A 24 3.25 -2.02 1.35
CA MET A 24 2.77 -3.14 0.55
C MET A 24 3.82 -4.24 0.41
N TYR A 25 5.08 -3.89 0.14
CA TYR A 25 6.17 -4.86 0.09
C TYR A 25 6.38 -5.55 1.43
N SER A 26 6.38 -4.80 2.53
CA SER A 26 6.44 -5.37 3.88
C SER A 26 5.26 -6.30 4.17
N VAL A 27 4.05 -6.00 3.70
CA VAL A 27 2.89 -6.88 3.83
C VAL A 27 3.06 -8.16 3.01
N TYR A 28 3.63 -8.09 1.82
CA TYR A 28 3.92 -9.27 1.00
C TYR A 28 5.06 -10.13 1.56
N ASP A 29 6.04 -9.53 2.23
CA ASP A 29 7.12 -10.25 2.91
C ASP A 29 6.66 -11.01 4.16
N LEU A 30 5.48 -10.66 4.71
CA LEU A 30 4.91 -11.36 5.84
C LEU A 30 4.38 -12.74 5.43
N ASN A 31 5.26 -13.74 5.53
CA ASN A 31 4.91 -15.14 5.28
C ASN A 31 4.57 -15.88 6.58
N PHE A 32 3.27 -16.06 6.84
CA PHE A 32 2.79 -16.83 7.98
C PHE A 32 2.62 -18.32 7.70
N VAL A 33 2.81 -18.80 6.46
CA VAL A 33 2.47 -20.18 6.04
C VAL A 33 3.11 -21.24 6.94
N GLN A 34 4.35 -21.00 7.40
CA GLN A 34 5.06 -21.89 8.31
C GLN A 34 4.34 -22.14 9.65
N PHE A 35 3.44 -21.24 10.07
CA PHE A 35 2.73 -21.32 11.35
C PHE A 35 1.35 -21.96 11.25
N LYS A 36 0.84 -22.26 10.04
CA LYS A 36 -0.54 -22.70 9.78
C LYS A 36 -1.03 -23.88 10.64
N SER A 37 -0.13 -24.72 11.15
CA SER A 37 -0.46 -25.84 12.03
C SER A 37 0.43 -25.96 13.27
N ALA A 38 1.13 -24.89 13.64
CA ALA A 38 2.01 -24.92 14.81
C ALA A 38 1.22 -25.24 16.09
N GLY A 39 0.03 -24.66 16.25
CA GLY A 39 -0.82 -24.89 17.43
C GLY A 39 -1.36 -26.31 17.54
N SER A 40 -1.98 -26.83 16.47
CA SER A 40 -2.62 -28.15 16.43
C SER A 40 -1.64 -29.33 16.28
N ASN A 41 -0.50 -29.15 15.59
CA ASN A 41 0.45 -30.23 15.31
C ASN A 41 1.75 -30.18 16.11
N GLN A 42 2.18 -29.01 16.60
CA GLN A 42 3.54 -28.85 17.15
C GLN A 42 3.62 -28.31 18.59
N TRP A 43 2.69 -27.48 19.05
CA TRP A 43 2.82 -26.77 20.33
C TRP A 43 1.93 -27.28 21.47
N SER A 44 0.73 -27.81 21.20
CA SER A 44 -0.24 -28.15 22.27
C SER A 44 -0.54 -29.65 22.44
N GLY A 45 0.23 -30.52 21.80
CA GLY A 45 -0.20 -31.92 21.59
C GLY A 45 -1.31 -31.97 20.54
N ARG A 46 -1.56 -33.14 19.94
CA ARG A 46 -2.48 -33.31 18.80
C ARG A 46 -3.93 -32.96 19.17
N VAL A 47 -4.29 -31.67 19.10
CA VAL A 47 -5.66 -31.19 19.27
C VAL A 47 -6.23 -30.80 17.92
N LYS A 48 -7.51 -31.11 17.68
CA LYS A 48 -8.18 -30.83 16.40
C LYS A 48 -8.30 -29.31 16.10
N SER A 49 -8.24 -28.46 17.12
CA SER A 49 -8.30 -27.00 16.99
C SER A 49 -7.58 -26.34 18.16
N SER A 50 -6.83 -25.26 17.91
CA SER A 50 -6.19 -24.45 18.95
C SER A 50 -6.56 -22.96 18.81
N GLN A 51 -6.52 -22.20 19.92
CA GLN A 51 -6.69 -20.73 19.87
C GLN A 51 -5.64 -20.06 18.96
N PHE A 52 -4.44 -20.64 18.89
CA PHE A 52 -3.38 -20.20 17.99
C PHE A 52 -3.81 -20.28 16.52
N ASP A 53 -4.42 -21.39 16.08
CA ASP A 53 -4.88 -21.56 14.70
C ASP A 53 -5.97 -20.51 14.33
N THR A 54 -6.83 -20.14 15.30
CA THR A 54 -7.81 -19.04 15.13
C THR A 54 -7.11 -17.69 14.93
N HIS A 55 -6.13 -17.35 15.77
CA HIS A 55 -5.37 -16.10 15.63
C HIS A 55 -4.58 -16.05 14.32
N TYR A 56 -4.00 -17.18 13.91
CA TYR A 56 -3.34 -17.33 12.61
C TYR A 56 -4.30 -17.04 11.45
N GLN A 57 -5.51 -17.62 11.47
CA GLN A 57 -6.51 -17.38 10.43
C GLN A 57 -6.94 -15.91 10.39
N GLN A 58 -7.17 -15.29 11.55
CA GLN A 58 -7.53 -13.88 11.66
C GLN A 58 -6.43 -12.97 11.09
N ALA A 59 -5.17 -13.20 11.46
CA ALA A 59 -4.03 -12.44 10.93
C ALA A 59 -3.91 -12.58 9.41
N THR A 60 -4.04 -13.81 8.90
CA THR A 60 -4.03 -14.08 7.44
C THR A 60 -5.15 -13.34 6.71
N GLN A 61 -6.36 -13.34 7.26
CA GLN A 61 -7.49 -12.61 6.68
C GLN A 61 -7.31 -11.09 6.71
N GLN A 62 -6.73 -10.55 7.79
CA GLN A 62 -6.42 -9.11 7.88
C GLN A 62 -5.39 -8.72 6.82
N LEU A 63 -4.30 -9.48 6.68
CA LEU A 63 -3.27 -9.22 5.66
C LEU A 63 -3.82 -9.27 4.23
N ALA A 64 -4.70 -10.24 3.97
CA ALA A 64 -5.36 -10.37 2.66
C ALA A 64 -6.24 -9.15 2.31
N ARG A 65 -6.71 -8.38 3.29
CA ARG A 65 -7.48 -7.14 3.08
C ARG A 65 -6.58 -5.92 2.93
N VAL A 66 -5.48 -5.87 3.68
CA VAL A 66 -4.56 -4.72 3.70
C VAL A 66 -3.92 -4.47 2.34
N ALA A 67 -3.53 -5.51 1.60
CA ALA A 67 -2.90 -5.33 0.29
C ALA A 67 -3.83 -4.61 -0.73
N PRO A 68 -5.07 -5.08 -0.98
CA PRO A 68 -6.04 -4.36 -1.81
C PRO A 68 -6.32 -2.92 -1.35
N GLU A 69 -6.44 -2.67 -0.05
CA GLU A 69 -6.67 -1.32 0.49
C GLU A 69 -5.50 -0.36 0.18
N ILE A 70 -4.26 -0.86 0.27
CA ILE A 70 -3.07 -0.08 -0.08
C ILE A 70 -3.02 0.18 -1.59
N GLU A 71 -3.34 -0.81 -2.42
CA GLU A 71 -3.39 -0.65 -3.88
C GLU A 71 -4.43 0.40 -4.31
N GLU A 72 -5.62 0.38 -3.69
CA GLU A 72 -6.67 1.38 -3.92
C GLU A 72 -6.21 2.78 -3.48
N ALA A 73 -5.54 2.89 -2.33
CA ALA A 73 -5.00 4.16 -1.85
C ALA A 73 -3.92 4.72 -2.79
N ILE A 74 -3.03 3.86 -3.32
CA ILE A 74 -2.04 4.24 -4.34
C ILE A 74 -2.73 4.72 -5.62
N SER A 75 -3.72 3.97 -6.11
CA SER A 75 -4.50 4.33 -7.30
C SER A 75 -5.18 5.70 -7.16
N THR A 76 -5.81 5.94 -6.01
CA THR A 76 -6.44 7.22 -5.68
C THR A 76 -5.43 8.37 -5.65
N CYS A 77 -4.26 8.16 -5.06
CA CYS A 77 -3.20 9.17 -5.05
C CYS A 77 -2.72 9.49 -6.47
N ARG A 78 -2.48 8.47 -7.31
CA ARG A 78 -2.05 8.63 -8.70
C ARG A 78 -3.09 9.39 -9.53
N SER A 79 -4.36 9.04 -9.42
CA SER A 79 -5.46 9.74 -10.10
C SER A 79 -5.50 11.23 -9.73
N LYS A 80 -5.39 11.55 -8.43
CA LYS A 80 -5.34 12.94 -7.95
C LYS A 80 -4.10 13.68 -8.45
N MET A 81 -2.94 13.02 -8.47
CA MET A 81 -1.70 13.60 -9.01
C MET A 81 -1.83 13.92 -10.50
N TYR A 82 -2.39 13.00 -11.28
CA TYR A 82 -2.62 13.19 -12.72
C TYR A 82 -3.55 14.37 -12.99
N SER A 83 -4.70 14.43 -12.29
CA SER A 83 -5.64 15.54 -12.40
C SER A 83 -4.99 16.88 -12.05
N LEU A 84 -4.22 16.94 -10.96
CA LEU A 84 -3.49 18.15 -10.57
C LEU A 84 -2.43 18.54 -11.60
N ALA A 85 -1.69 17.59 -12.15
CA ALA A 85 -0.65 17.85 -13.16
C ALA A 85 -1.24 18.49 -14.43
N TRP A 86 -2.40 18.01 -14.88
CA TRP A 86 -3.09 18.56 -16.04
C TRP A 86 -3.67 19.96 -15.81
N SER A 87 -3.98 20.29 -14.56
CA SER A 87 -4.48 21.62 -14.17
C SER A 87 -3.40 22.69 -14.06
N ILE A 88 -2.11 22.35 -14.21
CA ILE A 88 -1.00 23.32 -14.20
C ILE A 88 -0.92 24.02 -15.57
N GLU A 89 -0.80 25.35 -15.56
CA GLU A 89 -0.74 26.19 -16.77
C GLU A 89 0.71 26.46 -17.19
N ASP A 90 1.61 26.67 -16.22
CA ASP A 90 3.05 26.83 -16.46
C ASP A 90 3.63 25.58 -17.14
N PRO A 91 4.15 25.69 -18.38
CA PRO A 91 4.62 24.53 -19.14
C PRO A 91 5.76 23.77 -18.45
N GLY A 92 6.72 24.47 -17.86
CA GLY A 92 7.86 23.85 -17.18
C GLY A 92 7.43 23.05 -15.95
N LYS A 93 6.53 23.62 -15.14
CA LYS A 93 5.97 22.93 -13.98
C LYS A 93 5.06 21.77 -14.38
N LYS A 94 4.32 21.90 -15.48
CA LYS A 94 3.47 20.83 -16.01
C LYS A 94 4.29 19.62 -16.43
N VAL A 95 5.38 19.85 -17.18
CA VAL A 95 6.33 18.78 -17.55
C VAL A 95 6.91 18.10 -16.31
N GLN A 96 7.37 18.90 -15.34
CA GLN A 96 7.89 18.34 -14.08
C GLN A 96 6.85 17.52 -13.32
N ALA A 97 5.60 18.00 -13.26
CA ALA A 97 4.49 17.31 -12.61
C ALA A 97 4.17 15.99 -13.31
N LEU A 98 4.01 16.00 -14.64
CA LEU A 98 3.70 14.80 -15.43
C LEU A 98 4.79 13.74 -15.30
N ALA A 99 6.07 14.13 -15.29
CA ALA A 99 7.17 13.19 -15.06
C ALA A 99 7.00 12.42 -13.73
N MET A 100 6.59 13.08 -12.64
CA MET A 100 6.35 12.40 -11.36
C MET A 100 5.16 11.43 -11.42
N VAL A 101 4.15 11.71 -12.25
CA VAL A 101 2.99 10.83 -12.38
C VAL A 101 3.28 9.63 -13.27
N THR A 102 4.10 9.79 -14.31
CA THR A 102 4.34 8.76 -15.33
C THR A 102 5.40 7.73 -14.90
N PHE A 103 6.40 8.11 -14.12
CA PHE A 103 7.50 7.21 -13.72
C PHE A 103 7.27 6.43 -12.41
N LEU A 104 6.01 6.29 -11.97
CA LEU A 104 5.61 5.57 -10.75
C LEU A 104 5.07 4.18 -11.03
#